data_AF-A0A662RZ70-F1
#
_entry.id   AF-A0A662RZ70-F1
#
_cell.length_a   1.000
_cell.length_b   1.000
_cell.length_c   1.000
_cell.angle_alpha   90.00
_cell.angle_beta   90.00
_cell.angle_gamma   90.00
#
_symmetry.space_group_name_H-M   'P 1'
#
loop_
_entity.id
_entity.type
_entity.pdbx_description
1 polymer ?
#
loop_
_entity_poly.entity_id
_entity_poly.type
_entity_poly.pdbx_seq_one_letter_code
_entity_poly.pdbx_strand_id
1 'polypeptide(L)'
;MICPGVTDTLLHTMINFVKGVGRLKHQIYREHIIPVMNKFLLTSLITIILVISLFRGVIGVEEDVRPFCPLKTVIMTGEGPRALIVFGENAAQMDVEASELIADYIISFNGEVRILNASMVTQSDLEGNHLIVVGGPVANQLSRTINETSRFSMFLGEDGWYLRVNASPGGTWGGRFEAGIVGAMPNPWNENYTLIYVAGINRYATLASAKELVELGESKDYWAVVVLNRQGLPLPLRSYKIYRPPPPPPELSFLNVTKEGEVPSGVIRVWVITQNDTGWYIIRGAEEDEFPLNGTYNAFYLENNVNQSRALGLGDNVSIFLGIYLNGNSYPLEAPEPWTWAEVRYNSLYTNFTLFAGDGYLRKDELVPIPWTGERAYLQVEALEPDGRFELAVFEYLGGMLMGTDLVRLNLSVSRSGSFDISPGPDGSPTVIKFQIPSYSVTEEWVRLDLMIDYGPQPDHSLNLTDTGEVGDDVNPWNDVGLLIEAQGGKLWVVRTQRILVPFCEGLVKDSLV
;
A
#
# COMPACT_ATOMS: atom_id res chain seq x y z
N MET A 1 -24.41 -78.13 30.70
CA MET A 1 -25.01 -78.56 29.41
C MET A 1 -25.78 -77.36 28.88
N ILE A 2 -25.16 -76.54 28.04
CA ILE A 2 -25.80 -75.45 27.28
C ILE A 2 -25.28 -75.62 25.85
N CYS A 3 -26.22 -75.77 24.91
CA CYS A 3 -25.96 -76.21 23.54
C CYS A 3 -25.19 -75.16 22.71
N PRO A 4 -24.21 -75.56 21.86
CA PRO A 4 -23.34 -74.62 21.13
C PRO A 4 -23.97 -73.98 19.88
N GLY A 5 -25.27 -74.15 19.63
CA GLY A 5 -25.88 -73.80 18.34
C GLY A 5 -26.47 -72.39 18.20
N VAL A 6 -26.54 -71.60 19.28
CA VAL A 6 -27.27 -70.31 19.29
C VAL A 6 -26.35 -69.09 19.16
N THR A 7 -25.06 -69.24 19.48
CA THR A 7 -24.08 -68.14 19.45
C THR A 7 -23.60 -67.77 18.06
N ASP A 8 -23.46 -68.74 17.14
CA ASP A 8 -22.89 -68.48 15.81
C ASP A 8 -23.87 -67.74 14.88
N THR A 9 -25.18 -68.01 14.99
CA THR A 9 -26.19 -67.37 14.12
C THR A 9 -26.41 -65.91 14.48
N LEU A 10 -26.35 -65.56 15.77
CA LEU A 10 -26.45 -64.18 16.26
C LEU A 10 -25.22 -63.35 15.90
N LEU A 11 -24.02 -63.92 16.03
CA LEU A 11 -22.78 -63.25 15.67
C LEU A 11 -22.71 -62.96 14.16
N HIS A 12 -23.14 -63.91 13.33
CA HIS A 12 -23.11 -63.73 11.88
C HIS A 12 -24.12 -62.66 11.40
N THR A 13 -25.29 -62.59 12.05
CA THR A 13 -26.31 -61.57 11.76
C THR A 13 -25.86 -60.17 12.19
N MET A 14 -25.21 -60.03 13.35
CA MET A 14 -24.64 -58.76 13.81
C MET A 14 -23.51 -58.25 12.90
N ILE A 15 -22.62 -59.14 12.44
CA ILE A 15 -21.53 -58.76 11.52
C ILE A 15 -22.09 -58.27 10.18
N ASN A 16 -23.14 -58.92 9.66
CA ASN A 16 -23.76 -58.51 8.40
C ASN A 16 -24.55 -57.19 8.54
N PHE A 17 -25.17 -56.94 9.69
CA PHE A 17 -25.82 -55.66 9.97
C PHE A 17 -24.80 -54.51 10.05
N VAL A 18 -23.69 -54.69 10.77
CA VAL A 18 -22.61 -53.68 10.87
C VAL A 18 -21.97 -53.42 9.49
N LYS A 19 -21.76 -54.46 8.68
CA LYS A 19 -21.27 -54.30 7.29
C LYS A 19 -22.28 -53.59 6.39
N GLY A 20 -23.57 -53.85 6.56
CA GLY A 20 -24.65 -53.19 5.83
C GLY A 20 -24.76 -51.69 6.15
N VAL A 21 -24.70 -51.33 7.44
CA VAL A 21 -24.70 -49.92 7.90
C VAL A 21 -23.44 -49.18 7.44
N GLY A 22 -22.28 -49.85 7.45
CA GLY A 22 -21.02 -49.30 6.94
C GLY A 22 -21.07 -48.99 5.45
N ARG A 23 -21.66 -49.88 4.63
CA ARG A 23 -21.86 -49.64 3.19
C ARG A 23 -22.84 -48.50 2.91
N LEU A 24 -23.94 -48.42 3.67
CA LEU A 24 -24.93 -47.35 3.52
C LEU A 24 -24.34 -45.97 3.86
N LYS A 25 -23.57 -45.87 4.95
CA LYS A 25 -22.83 -44.64 5.31
C LYS A 25 -21.84 -44.24 4.22
N HIS A 26 -21.09 -45.19 3.67
CA HIS A 26 -20.09 -44.91 2.65
C HIS A 26 -20.71 -44.46 1.32
N GLN A 27 -21.89 -44.98 0.98
CA GLN A 27 -22.61 -44.61 -0.24
C GLN A 27 -23.23 -43.21 -0.12
N ILE A 28 -23.86 -42.86 1.00
CA ILE A 28 -24.38 -41.50 1.27
C ILE A 28 -23.26 -40.46 1.24
N TYR A 29 -22.10 -40.79 1.83
CA TYR A 29 -20.95 -39.89 1.82
C TYR A 29 -20.45 -39.61 0.40
N ARG A 30 -20.40 -40.65 -0.45
CA ARG A 30 -19.83 -40.57 -1.79
C ARG A 30 -20.79 -39.95 -2.82
N GLU A 31 -22.07 -40.28 -2.73
CA GLU A 31 -23.07 -39.86 -3.72
C GLU A 31 -23.71 -38.51 -3.40
N HIS A 32 -23.73 -38.06 -2.13
CA HIS A 32 -24.45 -36.83 -1.74
C HIS A 32 -23.55 -35.80 -1.05
N ILE A 33 -22.65 -36.21 -0.15
CA ILE A 33 -21.85 -35.24 0.62
C ILE A 33 -20.68 -34.68 -0.20
N ILE A 34 -19.88 -35.53 -0.86
CA ILE A 34 -18.73 -35.09 -1.67
C ILE A 34 -19.14 -34.13 -2.82
N PRO A 35 -20.21 -34.38 -3.59
CA PRO A 35 -20.61 -33.47 -4.67
C PRO A 35 -21.11 -32.11 -4.17
N VAL A 36 -21.82 -32.08 -3.03
CA VAL A 36 -22.30 -30.84 -2.41
C VAL A 36 -21.13 -30.04 -1.84
N MET A 37 -20.18 -30.71 -1.19
CA MET A 37 -18.97 -30.07 -0.64
C MET A 37 -18.07 -29.53 -1.76
N ASN A 38 -17.94 -30.24 -2.88
CA ASN A 38 -17.21 -29.75 -4.06
C ASN A 38 -17.91 -28.57 -4.73
N LYS A 39 -19.25 -28.57 -4.79
CA LYS A 39 -20.00 -27.40 -5.27
C LYS A 39 -19.81 -26.20 -4.34
N PHE A 40 -19.87 -26.41 -3.03
CA PHE A 40 -19.72 -25.36 -2.02
C PHE A 40 -18.32 -24.75 -2.08
N LEU A 41 -17.27 -25.59 -2.11
CA LEU A 41 -15.87 -25.17 -2.27
C LEU A 41 -15.65 -24.41 -3.57
N LEU A 42 -16.25 -24.86 -4.68
CA LEU A 42 -16.14 -24.17 -5.97
C LEU A 42 -16.85 -22.80 -5.94
N THR A 43 -18.04 -22.70 -5.33
CA THR A 43 -18.72 -21.41 -5.15
C THR A 43 -17.97 -20.48 -4.21
N SER A 44 -17.40 -20.98 -3.10
CA SER A 44 -16.57 -20.20 -2.19
C SER A 44 -15.32 -19.68 -2.89
N LEU A 45 -14.65 -20.52 -3.70
CA LEU A 45 -13.48 -20.12 -4.46
C LEU A 45 -13.80 -19.03 -5.50
N ILE A 46 -14.91 -19.18 -6.24
CA ILE A 46 -15.36 -18.15 -7.20
C ILE A 46 -15.67 -16.84 -6.48
N THR A 47 -16.31 -16.90 -5.30
CA THR A 47 -16.66 -15.72 -4.51
C THR A 47 -15.40 -15.02 -3.98
N ILE A 48 -14.42 -15.77 -3.48
CA ILE A 48 -13.13 -15.23 -3.03
C ILE A 48 -12.39 -14.56 -4.18
N ILE A 49 -12.35 -15.18 -5.37
CA ILE A 49 -11.71 -14.57 -6.55
C ILE A 49 -12.43 -13.27 -6.94
N LEU A 50 -13.77 -13.24 -6.91
CA LEU A 50 -14.55 -12.04 -7.20
C LEU A 50 -14.34 -10.93 -6.17
N VAL A 51 -14.27 -11.27 -4.88
CA VAL A 51 -14.00 -10.33 -3.79
C VAL A 51 -12.58 -9.77 -3.90
N ILE A 52 -11.56 -10.61 -4.15
CA ILE A 52 -10.17 -10.15 -4.37
C ILE A 52 -10.09 -9.25 -5.61
N SER A 53 -10.83 -9.58 -6.67
CA SER A 53 -10.86 -8.77 -7.90
C SER A 53 -11.56 -7.43 -7.70
N LEU A 54 -12.62 -7.39 -6.87
CA LEU A 54 -13.33 -6.16 -6.51
C LEU A 54 -12.50 -5.28 -5.54
N PHE A 55 -11.77 -5.89 -4.60
CA PHE A 55 -10.92 -5.16 -3.65
C PHE A 55 -9.67 -4.56 -4.30
N ARG A 56 -9.10 -5.19 -5.34
CA ARG A 56 -8.03 -4.58 -6.14
C ARG A 56 -8.44 -3.30 -6.86
N GLY A 57 -9.73 -3.07 -7.08
CA GLY A 57 -10.25 -1.86 -7.75
C GLY A 57 -10.51 -0.66 -6.82
N VAL A 58 -10.41 -0.81 -5.49
CA VAL A 58 -10.89 0.20 -4.53
C VAL A 58 -9.77 0.78 -3.65
N ILE A 59 -8.59 0.16 -3.59
CA ILE A 59 -7.42 0.80 -2.98
C ILE A 59 -6.88 1.78 -4.01
N GLY A 60 -7.11 3.08 -3.77
CA GLY A 60 -6.41 4.15 -4.47
C GLY A 60 -4.92 4.02 -4.19
N VAL A 61 -4.23 3.26 -5.02
CA VAL A 61 -2.77 3.24 -5.07
C VAL A 61 -2.36 4.67 -5.44
N GLU A 62 -1.71 5.38 -4.51
CA GLU A 62 -0.87 6.50 -4.88
C GLU A 62 0.21 5.96 -5.81
N GLU A 63 -0.07 5.96 -7.12
CA GLU A 63 0.91 5.57 -8.13
C GLU A 63 2.18 6.41 -7.91
N ASP A 64 3.31 5.72 -7.77
CA ASP A 64 4.65 6.29 -7.72
C ASP A 64 4.99 6.86 -9.11
N VAL A 65 4.62 8.13 -9.32
CA VAL A 65 4.83 8.83 -10.58
C VAL A 65 6.31 9.20 -10.70
N ARG A 66 7.02 8.50 -11.58
CA ARG A 66 8.43 8.81 -11.84
C ARG A 66 8.56 10.12 -12.64
N PRO A 67 9.41 11.08 -12.20
CA PRO A 67 9.78 12.20 -13.06
C PRO A 67 10.38 11.67 -14.37
N PHE A 68 10.09 12.35 -15.47
CA PHE A 68 10.73 12.10 -16.75
C PHE A 68 12.20 12.52 -16.60
N CYS A 69 13.07 11.54 -16.42
CA CYS A 69 14.50 11.67 -16.65
C CYS A 69 14.75 11.67 -18.18
N PRO A 70 15.97 12.00 -18.65
CA PRO A 70 16.35 11.78 -20.04
C PRO A 70 15.93 10.38 -20.48
N LEU A 71 15.33 10.24 -21.66
CA LEU A 71 14.82 8.95 -22.14
C LEU A 71 15.88 7.84 -22.00
N LYS A 72 17.14 8.17 -22.30
CA LYS A 72 18.31 7.31 -22.12
C LYS A 72 18.45 6.76 -20.70
N THR A 73 18.27 7.60 -19.69
CA THR A 73 18.33 7.23 -18.27
C THR A 73 17.14 6.36 -17.87
N VAL A 74 15.94 6.67 -18.38
CA VAL A 74 14.69 5.95 -18.02
C VAL A 74 14.73 4.48 -18.46
N ILE A 75 15.40 4.19 -19.57
CA ILE A 75 15.51 2.86 -20.16
C ILE A 75 16.85 2.17 -19.85
N MET A 76 17.64 2.70 -18.92
CA MET A 76 18.97 2.18 -18.61
C MET A 76 18.87 0.83 -17.88
N THR A 77 19.64 -0.15 -18.35
CA THR A 77 19.83 -1.45 -17.70
C THR A 77 21.31 -1.66 -17.35
N GLY A 78 21.65 -2.76 -16.65
CA GLY A 78 23.04 -3.09 -16.34
C GLY A 78 23.95 -3.30 -17.56
N GLU A 79 23.37 -3.60 -18.74
CA GLU A 79 24.11 -3.81 -19.99
C GLU A 79 24.05 -2.59 -20.94
N GLY A 80 23.33 -1.51 -20.55
CA GLY A 80 23.13 -0.32 -21.35
C GLY A 80 21.64 0.06 -21.53
N PRO A 81 21.33 1.11 -22.30
CA PRO A 81 19.95 1.54 -22.54
C PRO A 81 19.22 0.50 -23.36
N ARG A 82 18.10 -0.02 -22.86
CA ARG A 82 17.32 -1.06 -23.55
C ARG A 82 15.82 -0.84 -23.40
N ALA A 83 15.09 -0.84 -24.52
CA ALA A 83 13.64 -0.73 -24.51
C ALA A 83 12.96 -1.61 -25.55
N LEU A 84 11.72 -1.99 -25.25
CA LEU A 84 10.79 -2.59 -26.19
C LEU A 84 9.73 -1.56 -26.56
N ILE A 85 9.69 -1.17 -27.83
CA ILE A 85 8.63 -0.32 -28.37
C ILE A 85 7.50 -1.20 -28.87
N VAL A 86 6.29 -0.94 -28.42
CA VAL A 86 5.09 -1.67 -28.83
C VAL A 86 4.09 -0.73 -29.46
N PHE A 87 3.83 -0.90 -30.75
CA PHE A 87 2.74 -0.22 -31.45
C PHE A 87 1.54 -1.16 -31.62
N GLY A 88 0.36 -0.55 -31.74
CA GLY A 88 -0.90 -1.29 -31.72
C GLY A 88 -1.15 -2.24 -32.90
N GLU A 89 -2.01 -3.24 -32.68
CA GLU A 89 -2.42 -4.19 -33.73
C GLU A 89 -3.10 -3.51 -34.91
N ASN A 90 -3.83 -2.43 -34.62
CA ASN A 90 -4.55 -1.63 -35.61
C ASN A 90 -3.91 -0.25 -35.80
N ALA A 91 -2.59 -0.16 -35.57
CA ALA A 91 -1.82 1.07 -35.73
C ALA A 91 -1.97 1.67 -37.12
N ALA A 92 -2.15 2.99 -37.18
CA ALA A 92 -2.00 3.72 -38.43
C ALA A 92 -0.51 3.84 -38.80
N GLN A 93 -0.21 4.14 -40.06
CA GLN A 93 1.17 4.38 -40.51
C GLN A 93 1.91 5.41 -39.62
N MET A 94 1.21 6.43 -39.14
CA MET A 94 1.80 7.45 -38.25
C MET A 94 2.19 6.92 -36.87
N ASP A 95 1.51 5.89 -36.34
CA ASP A 95 1.89 5.26 -35.07
C ASP A 95 3.15 4.38 -35.27
N VAL A 96 3.31 3.79 -36.46
CA VAL A 96 4.53 3.08 -36.86
C VAL A 96 5.69 4.07 -37.03
N GLU A 97 5.48 5.16 -37.77
CA GLU A 97 6.47 6.24 -37.92
C GLU A 97 6.87 6.85 -36.57
N ALA A 98 5.92 7.00 -35.64
CA ALA A 98 6.20 7.43 -34.27
C ALA A 98 7.12 6.44 -33.53
N SER A 99 6.90 5.14 -33.71
CA SER A 99 7.72 4.08 -33.11
C SER A 99 9.13 4.05 -33.68
N GLU A 100 9.26 4.17 -35.01
CA GLU A 100 10.54 4.25 -35.71
C GLU A 100 11.33 5.50 -35.29
N LEU A 101 10.66 6.66 -35.19
CA LEU A 101 11.28 7.91 -34.72
C LEU A 101 11.89 7.77 -33.32
N ILE A 102 11.17 7.12 -32.40
CA ILE A 102 11.66 6.88 -31.04
C ILE A 102 12.81 5.86 -31.06
N ALA A 103 12.72 4.81 -31.88
CA ALA A 103 13.78 3.81 -32.03
C ALA A 103 15.08 4.42 -32.55
N ASP A 104 15.02 5.24 -33.60
CA ASP A 104 16.16 5.95 -34.17
C ASP A 104 16.82 6.85 -33.12
N TYR A 105 16.01 7.52 -32.31
CA TYR A 105 16.51 8.34 -31.21
C TYR A 105 17.23 7.48 -30.16
N ILE A 106 16.69 6.32 -29.79
CA ILE A 106 17.35 5.39 -28.86
C ILE A 106 18.69 4.86 -29.42
N ILE A 107 18.70 4.48 -30.69
CA ILE A 107 19.89 4.01 -31.39
C ILE A 107 20.96 5.12 -31.43
N SER A 108 20.56 6.38 -31.58
CA SER A 108 21.50 7.52 -31.66
C SER A 108 22.36 7.69 -30.41
N PHE A 109 21.93 7.15 -29.26
CA PHE A 109 22.71 7.13 -28.02
C PHE A 109 23.18 5.73 -27.61
N ASN A 110 23.34 4.83 -28.58
CA ASN A 110 23.78 3.44 -28.44
C ASN A 110 22.85 2.55 -27.57
N GLY A 111 21.54 2.80 -27.59
CA GLY A 111 20.56 1.93 -26.95
C GLY A 111 20.18 0.72 -27.82
N GLU A 112 19.88 -0.39 -27.18
CA GLU A 112 19.26 -1.55 -27.81
C GLU A 112 17.74 -1.37 -27.83
N VAL A 113 17.12 -1.48 -29.01
CA VAL A 113 15.67 -1.32 -29.15
C VAL A 113 15.09 -2.42 -30.03
N ARG A 114 13.98 -2.99 -29.57
CA ARG A 114 13.12 -3.88 -30.36
C ARG A 114 11.81 -3.17 -30.61
N ILE A 115 11.28 -3.27 -31.82
CA ILE A 115 9.93 -2.78 -32.15
C ILE A 115 9.06 -4.00 -32.43
N LEU A 116 7.95 -4.14 -31.71
CA LEU A 116 6.98 -5.20 -31.93
C LEU A 116 5.58 -4.61 -32.16
N ASN A 117 4.80 -5.30 -32.99
CA ASN A 117 3.37 -5.12 -33.01
C ASN A 117 2.77 -5.77 -31.75
N ALA A 118 1.77 -5.13 -31.13
CA ALA A 118 1.13 -5.62 -29.91
C ALA A 118 0.60 -7.06 -30.02
N SER A 119 0.17 -7.51 -31.22
CA SER A 119 -0.28 -8.89 -31.46
C SER A 119 0.82 -9.95 -31.35
N MET A 120 2.09 -9.53 -31.37
CA MET A 120 3.27 -10.41 -31.29
C MET A 120 3.96 -10.34 -29.92
N VAL A 121 3.47 -9.49 -29.02
CA VAL A 121 4.07 -9.29 -27.69
C VAL A 121 3.67 -10.44 -26.78
N THR A 122 4.66 -11.04 -26.12
CA THR A 122 4.45 -12.09 -25.12
C THR A 122 4.45 -11.55 -23.70
N GLN A 123 3.97 -12.33 -22.73
CA GLN A 123 4.04 -11.95 -21.32
C GLN A 123 5.48 -11.69 -20.85
N SER A 124 6.44 -12.51 -21.31
CA SER A 124 7.86 -12.33 -20.99
C SER A 124 8.43 -11.03 -21.56
N ASP A 125 7.93 -10.57 -22.71
CA ASP A 125 8.33 -9.29 -23.28
C ASP A 125 7.82 -8.12 -22.40
N LEU A 126 6.60 -8.23 -21.87
CA LEU A 126 6.01 -7.21 -20.99
C LEU A 126 6.69 -7.14 -19.62
N GLU A 127 7.06 -8.28 -19.05
CA GLU A 127 7.65 -8.36 -17.70
C GLU A 127 9.16 -8.12 -17.66
N GLY A 128 9.86 -8.31 -18.78
CA GLY A 128 11.33 -8.30 -18.83
C GLY A 128 11.98 -7.05 -19.44
N ASN A 129 11.21 -6.03 -19.79
CA ASN A 129 11.72 -4.86 -20.52
C ASN A 129 11.12 -3.54 -20.02
N HIS A 130 11.88 -2.45 -20.19
CA HIS A 130 11.29 -1.11 -20.26
C HIS A 130 10.41 -1.03 -21.51
N LEU A 131 9.19 -0.54 -21.35
CA LEU A 131 8.20 -0.50 -22.43
C LEU A 131 8.02 0.92 -22.92
N ILE A 132 7.93 1.09 -24.23
CA ILE A 132 7.41 2.32 -24.84
C ILE A 132 6.17 1.92 -25.63
N VAL A 133 5.00 2.23 -25.09
CA VAL A 133 3.72 1.84 -25.70
C VAL A 133 3.21 3.00 -26.54
N VAL A 134 3.07 2.75 -27.84
CA VAL A 134 2.70 3.74 -28.84
C VAL A 134 1.27 3.52 -29.32
N GLY A 135 0.49 4.60 -29.31
CA GLY A 135 -0.89 4.64 -29.79
C GLY A 135 -1.92 4.47 -28.68
N GLY A 136 -3.10 5.08 -28.86
CA GLY A 136 -4.20 5.03 -27.89
C GLY A 136 -4.97 3.70 -27.86
N PRO A 137 -5.96 3.56 -26.94
CA PRO A 137 -6.67 2.30 -26.65
C PRO A 137 -7.49 1.71 -27.82
N VAL A 138 -7.74 2.52 -28.85
CA VAL A 138 -8.37 2.06 -30.10
C VAL A 138 -7.39 1.29 -30.98
N ALA A 139 -6.16 1.77 -31.09
CA ALA A 139 -5.15 1.23 -31.99
C ALA A 139 -4.35 0.09 -31.34
N ASN A 140 -4.12 0.18 -30.02
CA ASN A 140 -3.24 -0.69 -29.26
C ASN A 140 -3.97 -1.30 -28.05
N GLN A 141 -4.07 -2.63 -28.00
CA GLN A 141 -4.75 -3.31 -26.90
C GLN A 141 -4.06 -3.12 -25.55
N LEU A 142 -2.73 -3.07 -25.51
CA LEU A 142 -1.98 -2.80 -24.26
C LEU A 142 -2.32 -1.42 -23.68
N SER A 143 -2.58 -0.46 -24.57
CA SER A 143 -3.01 0.88 -24.16
C SER A 143 -4.36 0.88 -23.47
N ARG A 144 -5.22 -0.14 -23.61
CA ARG A 144 -6.46 -0.24 -22.83
C ARG A 144 -6.19 -0.48 -21.36
N THR A 145 -5.26 -1.40 -21.04
CA THR A 145 -4.80 -1.64 -19.68
C THR A 145 -4.23 -0.36 -19.08
N ILE A 146 -3.34 0.32 -19.80
CA ILE A 146 -2.74 1.60 -19.36
C ILE A 146 -3.82 2.68 -19.16
N ASN A 147 -4.84 2.72 -20.02
CA ASN A 147 -5.93 3.68 -19.94
C ASN A 147 -6.83 3.50 -18.71
N GLU A 148 -6.96 2.25 -18.23
CA GLU A 148 -7.75 1.90 -17.06
C GLU A 148 -6.97 2.12 -15.76
N THR A 149 -5.65 1.90 -15.77
CA THR A 149 -4.83 1.93 -14.56
C THR A 149 -4.11 3.26 -14.34
N SER A 150 -3.81 4.03 -15.39
CA SER A 150 -3.02 5.25 -15.26
C SER A 150 -3.85 6.51 -15.02
N ARG A 151 -3.18 7.57 -14.54
CA ARG A 151 -3.75 8.93 -14.50
C ARG A 151 -4.02 9.52 -15.88
N PHE A 152 -3.62 8.87 -16.98
CA PHE A 152 -3.85 9.29 -18.36
C PHE A 152 -4.94 8.44 -18.98
N SER A 153 -6.15 8.99 -19.08
CA SER A 153 -7.28 8.28 -19.67
C SER A 153 -7.75 8.98 -20.93
N MET A 154 -7.98 8.18 -21.97
CA MET A 154 -8.63 8.55 -23.21
C MET A 154 -10.03 7.94 -23.22
N PHE A 155 -11.04 8.77 -23.47
CA PHE A 155 -12.42 8.33 -23.47
C PHE A 155 -13.19 9.02 -24.60
N LEU A 156 -14.26 8.38 -25.05
CA LEU A 156 -15.16 8.90 -26.08
C LEU A 156 -16.28 9.71 -25.41
N GLY A 157 -16.33 11.02 -25.68
CA GLY A 157 -17.42 11.91 -25.31
C GLY A 157 -18.43 12.09 -26.45
N GLU A 158 -19.40 13.00 -26.27
CA GLU A 158 -20.49 13.23 -27.24
C GLU A 158 -20.01 13.76 -28.60
N ASP A 159 -18.93 14.54 -28.63
CA ASP A 159 -18.40 15.22 -29.80
C ASP A 159 -17.00 14.73 -30.23
N GLY A 160 -16.50 13.65 -29.63
CA GLY A 160 -15.26 12.98 -30.06
C GLY A 160 -14.44 12.41 -28.92
N TRP A 161 -13.19 12.05 -29.23
CA TRP A 161 -12.23 11.54 -28.24
C TRP A 161 -11.65 12.67 -27.40
N TYR A 162 -11.45 12.36 -26.12
CA TYR A 162 -10.87 13.26 -25.13
C TYR A 162 -9.71 12.57 -24.41
N LEU A 163 -8.69 13.35 -24.07
CA LEU A 163 -7.64 13.00 -23.11
C LEU A 163 -7.98 13.65 -21.77
N ARG A 164 -7.91 12.89 -20.68
CA ARG A 164 -8.03 13.35 -19.31
C ARG A 164 -6.78 12.98 -18.52
N VAL A 165 -6.26 13.96 -17.79
CA VAL A 165 -5.20 13.78 -16.81
C VAL A 165 -5.84 13.92 -15.43
N ASN A 166 -5.98 12.78 -14.74
CA ASN A 166 -6.47 12.66 -13.37
C ASN A 166 -5.34 12.96 -12.37
N ALA A 167 -4.90 14.22 -12.33
CA ALA A 167 -3.88 14.70 -11.38
C ALA A 167 -4.30 16.05 -10.80
N SER A 168 -3.53 16.60 -9.86
CA SER A 168 -3.71 17.97 -9.36
C SER A 168 -2.45 18.81 -9.66
N PRO A 169 -2.54 19.88 -10.47
CA PRO A 169 -3.73 20.28 -11.22
C PRO A 169 -4.08 19.24 -12.31
N GLY A 170 -5.35 19.07 -12.61
CA GLY A 170 -5.80 18.10 -13.64
C GLY A 170 -6.08 18.77 -14.97
N GLY A 171 -6.68 18.03 -15.90
CA GLY A 171 -7.29 18.63 -17.07
C GLY A 171 -7.94 17.63 -18.02
N THR A 172 -8.74 18.14 -18.94
CA THR A 172 -9.36 17.37 -20.02
C THR A 172 -9.26 18.16 -21.31
N TRP A 173 -8.84 17.51 -22.40
CA TRP A 173 -8.63 18.11 -23.71
C TRP A 173 -9.22 17.21 -24.78
N GLY A 174 -10.00 17.81 -25.68
CA GLY A 174 -10.63 17.14 -26.80
C GLY A 174 -11.55 18.10 -27.54
N GLY A 175 -12.36 17.59 -28.46
CA GLY A 175 -13.22 18.40 -29.34
C GLY A 175 -12.39 19.16 -30.40
N ARG A 176 -11.94 20.39 -30.10
CA ARG A 176 -11.27 21.29 -31.06
C ARG A 176 -9.74 21.13 -31.15
N PHE A 177 -9.15 20.35 -30.26
CA PHE A 177 -7.70 20.15 -30.16
C PHE A 177 -7.38 18.68 -30.39
N GLU A 178 -6.32 18.41 -31.17
CA GLU A 178 -5.74 17.07 -31.22
C GLU A 178 -4.77 16.95 -30.04
N ALA A 179 -5.22 16.25 -29.00
CA ALA A 179 -4.48 16.10 -27.76
C ALA A 179 -3.70 14.79 -27.72
N GLY A 180 -2.41 14.89 -27.40
CA GLY A 180 -1.49 13.79 -27.17
C GLY A 180 -0.88 13.84 -25.78
N ILE A 181 -0.31 12.73 -25.34
CA ILE A 181 0.39 12.58 -24.07
C ILE A 181 1.71 11.86 -24.30
N VAL A 182 2.71 12.31 -23.57
CA VAL A 182 3.94 11.57 -23.25
C VAL A 182 3.98 11.49 -21.74
N GLY A 183 3.95 10.29 -21.16
CA GLY A 183 3.95 10.11 -19.70
C GLY A 183 4.73 8.87 -19.29
N ALA A 184 5.52 8.98 -18.22
CA ALA A 184 6.25 7.86 -17.64
C ALA A 184 5.51 7.34 -16.41
N MET A 185 5.47 6.02 -16.24
CA MET A 185 4.84 5.35 -15.10
C MET A 185 5.53 3.99 -14.84
N PRO A 186 5.34 3.38 -13.67
CA PRO A 186 5.75 1.99 -13.45
C PRO A 186 5.12 1.08 -14.49
N ASN A 187 5.87 0.11 -14.99
CA ASN A 187 5.33 -0.86 -15.93
C ASN A 187 4.24 -1.71 -15.23
N PRO A 188 2.97 -1.69 -15.71
CA PRO A 188 1.86 -2.40 -15.05
C PRO A 188 2.03 -3.91 -14.95
N TRP A 189 2.92 -4.51 -15.77
CA TRP A 189 3.21 -5.93 -15.77
C TRP A 189 4.42 -6.28 -14.89
N ASN A 190 5.33 -5.33 -14.64
CA ASN A 190 6.44 -5.48 -13.69
C ASN A 190 7.00 -4.10 -13.28
N GLU A 191 6.69 -3.67 -12.05
CA GLU A 191 7.01 -2.33 -11.53
C GLU A 191 8.52 -2.01 -11.44
N ASN A 192 9.39 -3.02 -11.53
CA ASN A 192 10.84 -2.81 -11.61
C ASN A 192 11.25 -2.12 -12.92
N TYR A 193 10.44 -2.26 -13.97
CA TYR A 193 10.66 -1.60 -15.25
C TYR A 193 9.78 -0.36 -15.40
N THR A 194 10.19 0.53 -16.28
CA THR A 194 9.45 1.76 -16.61
C THR A 194 8.61 1.55 -17.86
N LEU A 195 7.41 2.08 -17.88
CA LEU A 195 6.59 2.26 -19.07
C LEU A 195 6.54 3.74 -19.46
N ILE A 196 6.80 4.01 -20.73
CA ILE A 196 6.58 5.32 -21.35
C ILE A 196 5.38 5.19 -22.29
N TYR A 197 4.33 5.95 -21.98
CA TYR A 197 3.12 5.98 -22.77
C TYR A 197 3.15 7.15 -23.74
N VAL A 198 3.13 6.84 -25.04
CA VAL A 198 3.14 7.81 -26.14
C VAL A 198 1.86 7.61 -26.95
N ALA A 199 0.85 8.42 -26.68
CA ALA A 199 -0.45 8.23 -27.32
C ALA A 199 -1.15 9.55 -27.58
N GLY A 200 -2.02 9.58 -28.58
CA GLY A 200 -2.96 10.67 -28.77
C GLY A 200 -4.39 10.21 -28.98
N ILE A 201 -5.33 11.15 -28.84
CA ILE A 201 -6.74 10.93 -29.18
C ILE A 201 -6.94 10.61 -30.66
N ASN A 202 -5.92 10.88 -31.48
CA ASN A 202 -5.81 10.49 -32.88
C ASN A 202 -4.33 10.27 -33.28
N ARG A 203 -4.11 9.69 -34.47
CA ARG A 203 -2.80 9.40 -35.04
C ARG A 203 -1.87 10.61 -35.21
N TYR A 204 -2.42 11.80 -35.45
CA TYR A 204 -1.64 13.03 -35.58
C TYR A 204 -1.07 13.47 -34.24
N ALA A 205 -1.89 13.36 -33.19
CA ALA A 205 -1.48 13.62 -31.82
C ALA A 205 -0.47 12.58 -31.31
N THR A 206 -0.60 11.28 -31.65
CA THR A 206 0.41 10.27 -31.31
C THR A 206 1.78 10.63 -31.91
N LEU A 207 1.85 10.96 -33.20
CA LEU A 207 3.11 11.34 -33.84
C LEU A 207 3.68 12.64 -33.26
N ALA A 208 2.83 13.61 -32.92
CA ALA A 208 3.27 14.83 -32.27
C ALA A 208 3.85 14.55 -30.88
N SER A 209 3.24 13.66 -30.10
CA SER A 209 3.78 13.19 -28.82
C SER A 209 5.12 12.47 -28.98
N ALA A 210 5.30 11.63 -30.00
CA ALA A 210 6.58 10.98 -30.26
C ALA A 210 7.69 11.99 -30.62
N LYS A 211 7.38 12.99 -31.45
CA LYS A 211 8.30 14.10 -31.75
C LYS A 211 8.67 14.87 -30.49
N GLU A 212 7.67 15.15 -29.65
CA GLU A 212 7.91 15.80 -28.37
C GLU A 212 8.84 14.97 -27.51
N LEU A 213 8.59 13.67 -27.32
CA LEU A 213 9.48 12.78 -26.56
C LEU A 213 10.94 12.84 -27.02
N VAL A 214 11.19 12.92 -28.34
CA VAL A 214 12.54 13.03 -28.91
C VAL A 214 13.14 14.44 -28.73
N GLU A 215 12.35 15.50 -28.98
CA GLU A 215 12.80 16.90 -28.83
C GLU A 215 13.08 17.27 -27.37
N LEU A 216 12.34 16.67 -26.45
CA LEU A 216 12.49 16.78 -25.01
C LEU A 216 13.86 16.32 -24.50
N GLY A 217 14.51 15.40 -25.23
CA GLY A 217 15.91 15.05 -25.06
C GLY A 217 16.33 14.70 -23.64
N GLU A 218 17.24 15.52 -23.09
CA GLU A 218 17.84 15.38 -21.75
C GLU A 218 17.09 16.18 -20.66
N SER A 219 15.89 16.70 -20.93
CA SER A 219 15.14 17.49 -19.95
C SER A 219 14.66 16.62 -18.77
N LYS A 220 14.69 17.20 -17.57
CA LYS A 220 14.36 16.56 -16.28
C LYS A 220 13.12 17.15 -15.59
N ASP A 221 12.42 18.07 -16.26
CA ASP A 221 11.58 19.07 -15.57
C ASP A 221 10.08 18.70 -15.46
N TYR A 222 9.69 17.51 -15.89
CA TYR A 222 8.28 17.10 -15.95
C TYR A 222 8.15 15.58 -15.81
N TRP A 223 6.95 15.06 -15.55
CA TRP A 223 6.64 13.61 -15.58
C TRP A 223 5.61 13.26 -16.65
N ALA A 224 4.94 14.28 -17.19
CA ALA A 224 4.07 14.16 -18.33
C ALA A 224 3.99 15.46 -19.13
N VAL A 225 3.83 15.32 -20.44
CA VAL A 225 3.59 16.43 -21.36
C VAL A 225 2.32 16.18 -22.14
N VAL A 226 1.32 17.03 -21.94
CA VAL A 226 0.14 17.07 -22.82
C VAL A 226 0.50 17.93 -24.02
N VAL A 227 0.50 17.32 -25.20
CA VAL A 227 0.75 17.96 -26.50
C VAL A 227 -0.59 18.36 -27.11
N LEU A 228 -0.79 19.64 -27.41
CA LEU A 228 -2.02 20.13 -28.03
C LEU A 228 -1.73 20.70 -29.42
N ASN A 229 -2.34 20.12 -30.45
CA ASN A 229 -2.36 20.68 -31.80
C ASN A 229 -3.73 21.34 -32.10
N ARG A 230 -3.72 22.49 -32.77
CA ARG A 230 -4.93 23.12 -33.33
C ARG A 230 -5.13 22.71 -34.79
N GLN A 231 -6.35 22.30 -35.15
CA GLN A 231 -6.71 22.10 -36.55
C GLN A 231 -6.70 23.44 -37.31
N GLY A 232 -6.06 23.48 -38.48
CA GLY A 232 -6.29 24.52 -39.50
C GLY A 232 -5.16 25.51 -39.83
N LEU A 233 -3.90 25.30 -39.42
CA LEU A 233 -2.77 26.14 -39.87
C LEU A 233 -1.61 25.27 -40.41
N PRO A 234 -0.80 25.75 -41.38
CA PRO A 234 0.19 24.93 -42.08
C PRO A 234 1.38 24.50 -41.21
N LEU A 235 1.47 25.04 -40.00
CA LEU A 235 2.47 24.70 -38.99
C LEU A 235 1.71 24.52 -37.66
N PRO A 236 1.74 23.34 -37.03
CA PRO A 236 1.09 23.14 -35.74
C PRO A 236 1.79 24.04 -34.71
N LEU A 237 1.07 25.07 -34.23
CA LEU A 237 1.43 25.75 -32.98
C LEU A 237 1.27 24.72 -31.86
N ARG A 238 2.36 24.02 -31.53
CA ARG A 238 2.41 23.12 -30.37
C ARG A 238 2.31 23.99 -29.12
N SER A 239 1.22 23.86 -28.38
CA SER A 239 1.14 24.35 -27.01
C SER A 239 1.23 23.16 -26.07
N TYR A 240 2.05 23.28 -25.04
CA TYR A 240 2.26 22.24 -24.04
C TYR A 240 1.59 22.61 -22.71
N LYS A 241 1.02 21.61 -22.03
CA LYS A 241 0.82 21.69 -20.58
C LYS A 241 1.83 20.77 -19.93
N ILE A 242 2.81 21.39 -19.27
CA ILE A 242 3.87 20.70 -18.56
C ILE A 242 3.35 20.37 -17.18
N TYR A 243 3.25 19.08 -16.90
CA TYR A 243 3.02 18.59 -15.56
C TYR A 243 4.36 18.44 -14.88
N ARG A 244 4.72 19.47 -14.10
CA ARG A 244 5.85 19.38 -13.18
C ARG A 244 5.50 18.36 -12.10
N PRO A 245 6.45 17.55 -11.63
CA PRO A 245 6.22 16.78 -10.42
C PRO A 245 5.79 17.75 -9.31
N PRO A 246 5.00 17.31 -8.32
CA PRO A 246 4.95 18.06 -7.05
C PRO A 246 6.39 18.41 -6.67
N PRO A 247 6.65 19.65 -6.19
CA PRO A 247 8.01 20.10 -5.94
C PRO A 247 8.73 18.98 -5.19
N PRO A 248 9.88 18.49 -5.74
CA PRO A 248 10.62 17.47 -5.04
C PRO A 248 10.83 18.00 -3.61
N PRO A 249 10.58 17.18 -2.57
CA PRO A 249 11.00 17.54 -1.24
C PRO A 249 12.46 18.01 -1.36
N PRO A 250 12.84 19.11 -0.68
CA PRO A 250 14.12 19.79 -0.88
C PRO A 250 15.25 18.75 -1.02
N GLU A 251 16.05 18.86 -2.09
CA GLU A 251 17.08 17.87 -2.42
C GLU A 251 17.92 17.56 -1.17
N LEU A 252 17.84 16.30 -0.75
CA LEU A 252 18.56 15.76 0.38
C LEU A 252 19.90 15.27 -0.17
N SER A 253 20.98 16.00 0.10
CA SER A 253 22.34 15.52 -0.24
C SER A 253 22.89 14.70 0.91
N PHE A 254 23.48 13.54 0.62
CA PHE A 254 24.19 12.73 1.62
C PHE A 254 25.70 13.05 1.58
N LEU A 255 26.27 13.48 2.71
CA LEU A 255 27.67 13.82 2.85
C LEU A 255 28.39 12.71 3.63
N ASN A 256 29.38 12.09 2.99
CA ASN A 256 30.22 11.08 3.61
C ASN A 256 31.39 11.76 4.33
N VAL A 257 31.36 11.76 5.66
CA VAL A 257 32.32 12.48 6.52
C VAL A 257 33.76 11.98 6.36
N THR A 258 33.96 10.77 5.85
CA THR A 258 35.31 10.21 5.74
C THR A 258 36.07 10.67 4.51
N LYS A 259 35.43 11.29 3.49
CA LYS A 259 36.12 11.56 2.21
C LYS A 259 36.06 12.95 1.60
N GLU A 260 35.03 13.78 1.70
CA GLU A 260 35.12 15.11 1.05
C GLU A 260 34.16 16.16 1.62
N GLY A 261 34.67 17.39 1.76
CA GLY A 261 33.92 18.59 2.07
C GLY A 261 33.63 19.39 0.80
N GLU A 262 32.35 19.61 0.52
CA GLU A 262 31.70 20.88 0.18
C GLU A 262 30.25 20.56 -0.23
N VAL A 263 29.30 21.32 0.30
CA VAL A 263 27.86 21.16 0.00
C VAL A 263 27.56 21.84 -1.34
N PRO A 264 26.98 21.14 -2.34
CA PRO A 264 26.61 21.76 -3.62
C PRO A 264 25.67 22.96 -3.46
N SER A 265 25.81 23.98 -4.30
CA SER A 265 24.93 25.15 -4.24
C SER A 265 23.50 24.80 -4.64
N GLY A 266 22.52 25.31 -3.89
CA GLY A 266 21.09 24.99 -4.08
C GLY A 266 20.54 23.89 -3.17
N VAL A 267 21.41 23.16 -2.47
CA VAL A 267 21.01 22.17 -1.47
C VAL A 267 20.58 22.89 -0.20
N ILE A 268 19.33 22.64 0.22
CA ILE A 268 18.73 23.29 1.40
C ILE A 268 18.91 22.42 2.66
N ARG A 269 19.14 21.10 2.50
CA ARG A 269 19.29 20.12 3.60
C ARG A 269 20.29 19.02 3.25
N VAL A 270 21.14 18.66 4.21
CA VAL A 270 22.21 17.66 4.04
C VAL A 270 22.06 16.59 5.12
N TRP A 271 22.08 15.32 4.70
CA TRP A 271 22.16 14.15 5.57
C TRP A 271 23.61 13.70 5.65
N VAL A 272 24.06 13.28 6.82
CA VAL A 272 25.47 12.91 7.04
C VAL A 272 25.52 11.41 7.36
N ILE A 273 26.16 10.61 6.51
CA ILE A 273 26.35 9.17 6.74
C ILE A 273 27.85 8.95 6.92
N THR A 274 28.27 8.56 8.12
CA THR A 274 29.67 8.23 8.42
C THR A 274 29.98 6.81 7.95
N GLN A 275 30.91 6.62 7.01
CA GLN A 275 31.37 5.29 6.61
C GLN A 275 31.91 4.52 7.82
N ASN A 276 31.24 3.43 8.19
CA ASN A 276 31.83 2.23 8.77
C ASN A 276 30.92 1.04 8.43
N ASP A 277 31.49 0.12 7.66
CA ASP A 277 30.91 -1.07 7.08
C ASP A 277 29.84 -1.80 7.93
N THR A 278 28.71 -2.10 7.29
CA THR A 278 27.63 -3.03 7.71
C THR A 278 27.02 -2.81 9.09
N GLY A 279 25.78 -2.33 9.14
CA GLY A 279 24.96 -2.37 10.36
C GLY A 279 23.94 -1.23 10.47
N TRP A 280 23.09 -1.38 11.47
CA TRP A 280 22.15 -0.37 11.96
C TRP A 280 22.89 0.91 12.34
N TYR A 281 22.50 2.07 11.80
CA TYR A 281 22.86 3.37 12.35
C TYR A 281 21.72 3.91 13.20
N ILE A 282 21.53 3.29 14.36
CA ILE A 282 20.78 3.90 15.45
C ILE A 282 21.84 4.62 16.28
N ILE A 283 21.81 5.96 16.33
CA ILE A 283 22.65 6.67 17.30
C ILE A 283 22.10 6.33 18.70
N ARG A 284 22.72 5.35 19.36
CA ARG A 284 22.37 4.97 20.72
C ARG A 284 22.70 6.12 21.67
N GLY A 285 21.65 6.72 22.22
CA GLY A 285 21.79 7.78 23.21
C GLY A 285 21.85 9.19 22.63
N ALA A 286 21.48 9.38 21.35
CA ALA A 286 21.46 10.71 20.77
C ALA A 286 20.60 11.70 21.56
N GLU A 287 21.17 12.86 21.82
CA GLU A 287 20.49 14.01 22.43
C GLU A 287 19.60 14.70 21.39
N GLU A 288 18.63 15.51 21.84
CA GLU A 288 17.61 16.13 20.98
C GLU A 288 18.19 17.02 19.85
N ASP A 289 19.45 17.45 19.98
CA ASP A 289 20.18 18.31 19.05
C ASP A 289 21.05 17.55 18.04
N GLU A 290 21.17 16.22 18.16
CA GLU A 290 22.01 15.40 17.26
C GLU A 290 21.33 15.02 15.92
N PHE A 291 20.10 15.49 15.65
CA PHE A 291 19.37 15.15 14.42
C PHE A 291 18.91 16.38 13.61
N PRO A 292 19.46 16.63 12.41
CA PRO A 292 19.06 17.76 11.57
C PRO A 292 17.97 17.34 10.57
N LEU A 293 16.77 16.98 11.03
CA LEU A 293 15.70 16.47 10.14
C LEU A 293 14.38 17.23 10.25
N ASN A 294 14.34 18.46 9.72
CA ASN A 294 13.10 19.20 9.39
C ASN A 294 12.07 19.39 10.54
N GLY A 295 12.35 18.98 11.78
CA GLY A 295 11.37 18.94 12.87
C GLY A 295 10.24 17.91 12.71
N THR A 296 10.18 17.13 11.62
CA THR A 296 9.10 16.14 11.36
C THR A 296 9.54 14.70 11.64
N TYR A 297 10.81 14.39 11.37
CA TYR A 297 11.41 13.08 11.63
C TYR A 297 12.69 13.32 12.41
N ASN A 298 13.11 12.37 13.24
CA ASN A 298 14.39 12.50 13.96
C ASN A 298 15.24 11.22 13.85
N ALA A 299 14.81 10.22 13.06
CA ALA A 299 15.55 8.99 12.88
C ALA A 299 15.35 8.39 11.48
N PHE A 300 16.32 7.60 11.07
CA PHE A 300 16.25 6.78 9.86
C PHE A 300 16.87 5.40 10.12
N TYR A 301 16.33 4.38 9.46
CA TYR A 301 16.90 3.05 9.42
C TYR A 301 17.42 2.76 8.02
N LEU A 302 18.59 2.13 7.97
CA LEU A 302 19.28 1.73 6.76
C LEU A 302 19.21 0.21 6.65
N GLU A 303 18.41 -0.32 5.73
CA GLU A 303 18.41 -1.75 5.44
C GLU A 303 19.43 -2.02 4.34
N ASN A 304 20.60 -2.54 4.74
CA ASN A 304 21.68 -2.84 3.81
C ASN A 304 21.85 -4.35 3.66
N ASN A 305 21.48 -4.87 2.49
CA ASN A 305 22.23 -5.97 1.91
C ASN A 305 22.44 -5.69 0.42
N VAL A 306 23.52 -4.96 0.11
CA VAL A 306 23.96 -4.63 -1.26
C VAL A 306 24.04 -5.91 -2.12
N ASN A 307 24.39 -7.04 -1.53
CA ASN A 307 24.41 -8.34 -2.23
C ASN A 307 23.00 -8.84 -2.58
N GLN A 308 22.00 -8.55 -1.76
CA GLN A 308 20.60 -8.93 -1.98
C GLN A 308 19.91 -7.99 -2.98
N SER A 309 20.17 -6.67 -2.90
CA SER A 309 19.73 -5.70 -3.90
C SER A 309 20.33 -6.00 -5.28
N ARG A 310 21.62 -6.36 -5.35
CA ARG A 310 22.29 -6.82 -6.59
C ARG A 310 21.73 -8.15 -7.08
N ALA A 311 21.45 -9.11 -6.19
CA ALA A 311 20.86 -10.40 -6.57
C ALA A 311 19.41 -10.27 -7.10
N LEU A 312 18.69 -9.22 -6.71
CA LEU A 312 17.34 -8.91 -7.18
C LEU A 312 17.32 -8.00 -8.42
N GLY A 313 18.48 -7.63 -8.98
CA GLY A 313 18.56 -6.79 -10.19
C GLY A 313 18.20 -5.31 -9.96
N LEU A 314 18.16 -4.85 -8.71
CA LEU A 314 17.70 -3.51 -8.32
C LEU A 314 18.79 -2.43 -8.37
N GLY A 315 19.98 -2.74 -8.88
CA GLY A 315 21.13 -1.83 -8.92
C GLY A 315 21.77 -1.61 -7.55
N ASP A 316 22.71 -0.66 -7.49
CA ASP A 316 23.25 -0.16 -6.23
C ASP A 316 22.20 0.79 -5.63
N ASN A 317 21.22 0.25 -4.92
CA ASN A 317 20.22 1.05 -4.24
C ASN A 317 20.27 0.74 -2.75
N VAL A 318 20.06 1.78 -1.96
CA VAL A 318 20.01 1.72 -0.50
C VAL A 318 18.56 1.84 -0.09
N SER A 319 18.10 0.91 0.76
CA SER A 319 16.75 0.97 1.33
C SER A 319 16.79 1.74 2.63
N ILE A 320 15.96 2.77 2.76
CA ILE A 320 15.81 3.52 4.01
C ILE A 320 14.36 3.58 4.47
N PHE A 321 14.19 3.69 5.79
CA PHE A 321 12.93 4.04 6.43
C PHE A 321 13.15 5.30 7.26
N LEU A 322 12.20 6.24 7.20
CA LEU A 322 12.18 7.43 8.05
C LEU A 322 11.16 7.27 9.18
N GLY A 323 11.52 7.75 10.36
CA GLY A 323 10.69 7.58 11.54
C GLY A 323 11.03 8.54 12.68
N ILE A 324 10.39 8.27 13.81
CA ILE A 324 10.63 8.96 15.08
C ILE A 324 11.24 7.96 16.05
N TYR A 325 12.34 8.34 16.69
CA TYR A 325 12.98 7.58 17.76
C TYR A 325 12.76 8.31 19.08
N LEU A 326 12.13 7.64 20.04
CA LEU A 326 11.75 8.21 21.32
C LEU A 326 12.55 7.59 22.47
N ASN A 327 13.01 8.46 23.37
CA ASN A 327 13.59 8.05 24.65
C ASN A 327 12.46 7.63 25.59
N GLY A 328 12.13 6.33 25.60
CA GLY A 328 11.11 5.76 26.47
C GLY A 328 10.43 4.55 25.85
N ASN A 329 9.51 3.96 26.61
CA ASN A 329 8.72 2.81 26.17
C ASN A 329 7.30 3.20 25.76
N SER A 330 7.03 4.47 25.46
CA SER A 330 5.72 4.87 24.95
C SER A 330 5.80 5.94 23.86
N TYR A 331 4.79 5.92 22.98
CA TYR A 331 4.63 6.84 21.86
C TYR A 331 3.23 7.48 21.96
N PRO A 332 3.13 8.81 22.17
CA PRO A 332 1.85 9.50 22.29
C PRO A 332 1.13 9.58 20.94
N LEU A 333 -0.19 9.46 20.97
CA LEU A 333 -1.08 9.50 19.82
C LEU A 333 -2.07 10.65 19.95
N GLU A 334 -2.60 11.10 18.82
CA GLU A 334 -3.75 12.00 18.82
C GLU A 334 -4.98 11.24 19.35
N ALA A 335 -5.61 11.80 20.38
CA ALA A 335 -6.80 11.24 21.01
C ALA A 335 -8.05 11.91 20.41
N PRO A 336 -8.97 11.15 19.80
CA PRO A 336 -10.23 11.72 19.33
C PRO A 336 -11.13 12.08 20.53
N GLU A 337 -11.92 13.14 20.44
CA GLU A 337 -12.94 13.42 21.46
C GLU A 337 -13.91 12.21 21.57
N PRO A 338 -14.37 11.84 22.78
CA PRO A 338 -14.17 12.48 24.09
C PRO A 338 -12.95 11.94 24.88
N TRP A 339 -12.03 11.22 24.24
CA TRP A 339 -10.81 10.70 24.86
C TRP A 339 -9.77 11.81 25.02
N THR A 340 -9.12 11.88 26.18
CA THR A 340 -8.22 13.03 26.46
C THR A 340 -6.75 12.75 26.15
N TRP A 341 -6.36 11.48 26.11
CA TRP A 341 -5.02 11.04 25.73
C TRP A 341 -5.06 9.64 25.12
N ALA A 342 -4.09 9.36 24.25
CA ALA A 342 -3.87 8.04 23.70
C ALA A 342 -2.37 7.80 23.52
N GLU A 343 -1.91 6.56 23.63
CA GLU A 343 -0.52 6.19 23.36
C GLU A 343 -0.36 4.69 23.09
N VAL A 344 0.71 4.32 22.39
CA VAL A 344 1.22 2.94 22.39
C VAL A 344 2.28 2.82 23.48
N ARG A 345 2.20 1.79 24.31
CA ARG A 345 3.24 1.44 25.28
C ARG A 345 3.84 0.07 24.97
N TYR A 346 5.14 -0.05 25.14
CA TYR A 346 5.85 -1.31 25.14
C TYR A 346 6.19 -1.74 26.57
N ASN A 347 5.89 -2.98 26.91
CA ASN A 347 6.27 -3.54 28.20
C ASN A 347 7.38 -4.59 28.00
N SER A 348 8.59 -4.25 28.45
CA SER A 348 9.75 -5.13 28.32
C SER A 348 9.68 -6.40 29.18
N LEU A 349 8.85 -6.44 30.23
CA LEU A 349 8.68 -7.63 31.08
C LEU A 349 7.86 -8.72 30.40
N TYR A 350 6.85 -8.32 29.64
CA TYR A 350 5.94 -9.24 28.92
C TYR A 350 6.19 -9.24 27.40
N THR A 351 7.15 -8.44 26.94
CA THR A 351 7.51 -8.26 25.53
C THR A 351 6.32 -7.92 24.65
N ASN A 352 5.39 -7.11 25.15
CA ASN A 352 4.10 -6.88 24.50
C ASN A 352 3.87 -5.39 24.25
N PHE A 353 3.03 -5.07 23.28
CA PHE A 353 2.62 -3.71 22.99
C PHE A 353 1.16 -3.53 23.42
N THR A 354 0.84 -2.39 24.01
CA THR A 354 -0.53 -2.05 24.40
C THR A 354 -0.90 -0.70 23.84
N LEU A 355 -2.03 -0.65 23.13
CA LEU A 355 -2.64 0.60 22.67
C LEU A 355 -3.60 1.09 23.76
N PHE A 356 -3.42 2.34 24.20
CA PHE A 356 -4.19 2.96 25.28
C PHE A 356 -4.93 4.20 24.77
N ALA A 357 -6.18 4.36 25.21
CA ALA A 357 -6.93 5.62 25.17
C ALA A 357 -7.58 5.82 26.52
N GLY A 358 -7.42 7.00 27.11
CA GLY A 358 -7.79 7.21 28.50
C GLY A 358 -8.64 8.43 28.75
N ASP A 359 -9.25 8.38 29.94
CA ASP A 359 -10.12 9.40 30.49
C ASP A 359 -11.32 9.76 29.59
N GLY A 360 -11.82 8.79 28.82
CA GLY A 360 -13.00 8.96 27.99
C GLY A 360 -14.22 9.22 28.87
N TYR A 361 -14.86 10.38 28.70
CA TYR A 361 -16.04 10.76 29.48
C TYR A 361 -17.32 10.30 28.77
N LEU A 362 -18.07 9.41 29.41
CA LEU A 362 -19.33 8.87 28.90
C LEU A 362 -20.47 9.24 29.85
N ARG A 363 -21.48 9.92 29.34
CA ARG A 363 -22.77 10.06 30.04
C ARG A 363 -23.66 8.87 29.74
N LYS A 364 -24.54 8.57 30.68
CA LYS A 364 -25.57 7.56 30.49
C LYS A 364 -26.41 7.88 29.25
N ASP A 365 -26.75 6.83 28.51
CA ASP A 365 -27.51 6.87 27.26
C ASP A 365 -26.83 7.61 26.10
N GLU A 366 -25.60 8.11 26.24
CA GLU A 366 -24.83 8.74 25.16
C GLU A 366 -23.99 7.71 24.39
N LEU A 367 -24.04 7.77 23.05
CA LEU A 367 -23.19 6.96 22.19
C LEU A 367 -21.83 7.64 22.02
N VAL A 368 -20.78 6.96 22.46
CA VAL A 368 -19.40 7.44 22.39
C VAL A 368 -18.57 6.54 21.49
N PRO A 369 -17.86 7.07 20.47
CA PRO A 369 -17.07 6.26 19.56
C PRO A 369 -15.90 5.59 20.29
N ILE A 370 -15.66 4.32 19.98
CA ILE A 370 -14.46 3.60 20.41
C ILE A 370 -13.27 4.17 19.64
N PRO A 371 -12.19 4.58 20.34
CA PRO A 371 -11.02 5.15 19.71
C PRO A 371 -10.42 4.12 18.76
N TRP A 372 -9.78 4.61 17.70
CA TRP A 372 -9.19 3.80 16.63
C TRP A 372 -10.16 3.04 15.75
N THR A 373 -11.46 2.95 16.01
CA THR A 373 -12.39 2.23 15.10
C THR A 373 -12.83 3.06 13.89
N GLY A 374 -12.43 4.34 13.81
CA GLY A 374 -12.86 5.25 12.74
C GLY A 374 -14.39 5.43 12.70
N GLU A 375 -15.01 5.55 13.88
CA GLU A 375 -16.48 5.67 14.05
C GLU A 375 -17.28 4.45 13.57
N ARG A 376 -16.67 3.26 13.59
CA ARG A 376 -17.36 2.00 13.25
C ARG A 376 -17.99 1.31 14.46
N ALA A 377 -17.47 1.57 15.66
CA ALA A 377 -17.97 0.99 16.90
C ALA A 377 -18.10 2.04 18.01
N TYR A 378 -19.05 1.82 18.91
CA TYR A 378 -19.49 2.76 19.93
C TYR A 378 -19.77 2.07 21.27
N LEU A 379 -19.68 2.85 22.33
CA LEU A 379 -20.04 2.48 23.69
C LEU A 379 -21.23 3.31 24.16
N GLN A 380 -22.08 2.70 24.96
CA GLN A 380 -23.15 3.39 25.68
C GLN A 380 -23.29 2.82 27.09
N VAL A 381 -23.39 3.69 28.08
CA VAL A 381 -23.74 3.27 29.44
C VAL A 381 -25.27 3.17 29.52
N GLU A 382 -25.78 1.94 29.63
CA GLU A 382 -27.21 1.63 29.72
C GLU A 382 -27.71 1.70 31.16
N ALA A 383 -26.87 1.29 32.12
CA ALA A 383 -27.21 1.33 33.53
C ALA A 383 -26.02 1.81 34.37
N LEU A 384 -26.30 2.69 35.32
CA LEU A 384 -25.39 3.12 36.36
C LEU A 384 -26.21 3.40 37.62
N GLU A 385 -26.28 2.43 38.53
CA GLU A 385 -27.24 2.42 39.63
C GLU A 385 -26.60 2.59 41.01
N PRO A 386 -27.36 3.07 42.02
CA PRO A 386 -26.86 3.23 43.39
C PRO A 386 -26.40 1.93 44.07
N ASP A 387 -26.92 0.77 43.66
CA ASP A 387 -26.52 -0.54 44.17
C ASP A 387 -25.22 -1.08 43.55
N GLY A 388 -24.60 -0.29 42.67
CA GLY A 388 -23.37 -0.61 41.98
C GLY A 388 -23.57 -1.33 40.64
N ARG A 389 -24.81 -1.60 40.21
CA ARG A 389 -25.07 -2.19 38.90
C ARG A 389 -24.61 -1.24 37.78
N PHE A 390 -23.78 -1.76 36.89
CA PHE A 390 -23.29 -1.07 35.70
C PHE A 390 -23.47 -1.95 34.47
N GLU A 391 -24.01 -1.37 33.41
CA GLU A 391 -24.18 -2.02 32.12
C GLU A 391 -23.60 -1.14 31.01
N LEU A 392 -22.66 -1.69 30.24
CA LEU A 392 -22.01 -1.06 29.10
C LEU A 392 -22.40 -1.82 27.83
N ALA A 393 -23.17 -1.19 26.97
CA ALA A 393 -23.52 -1.73 25.66
C ALA A 393 -22.45 -1.35 24.63
N VAL A 394 -22.15 -2.29 23.74
CA VAL A 394 -21.26 -2.11 22.60
C VAL A 394 -22.11 -2.15 21.33
N PHE A 395 -21.91 -1.18 20.45
CA PHE A 395 -22.62 -1.08 19.19
C PHE A 395 -21.65 -1.00 18.01
N GLU A 396 -22.01 -1.63 16.89
CA GLU A 396 -21.19 -1.66 15.68
C GLU A 396 -22.03 -1.37 14.43
N TYR A 397 -21.44 -0.69 13.45
CA TYR A 397 -22.06 -0.48 12.14
C TYR A 397 -21.95 -1.73 11.26
N LEU A 398 -23.05 -2.46 11.14
CA LEU A 398 -23.17 -3.65 10.29
C LEU A 398 -24.17 -3.39 9.17
N GLY A 399 -23.70 -3.39 7.91
CA GLY A 399 -24.56 -3.15 6.74
C GLY A 399 -25.21 -1.76 6.72
N GLY A 400 -24.56 -0.74 7.29
CA GLY A 400 -25.07 0.63 7.38
C GLY A 400 -26.07 0.88 8.51
N MET A 401 -26.26 -0.08 9.42
CA MET A 401 -27.09 0.06 10.61
C MET A 401 -26.27 -0.16 11.87
N LEU A 402 -26.54 0.65 12.90
CA LEU A 402 -25.93 0.49 14.21
C LEU A 402 -26.65 -0.63 14.97
N MET A 403 -25.92 -1.68 15.34
CA MET A 403 -26.45 -2.89 15.98
C MET A 403 -25.73 -3.12 17.32
N GLY A 404 -26.47 -3.43 18.37
CA GLY A 404 -25.86 -3.84 19.65
C GLY A 404 -25.24 -5.22 19.53
N THR A 405 -23.94 -5.33 19.76
CA THR A 405 -23.16 -6.56 19.57
C THR A 405 -22.75 -7.22 20.88
N ASP A 406 -22.51 -6.43 21.93
CA ASP A 406 -22.18 -6.94 23.26
C ASP A 406 -22.81 -6.10 24.37
N LEU A 407 -22.93 -6.69 25.57
CA LEU A 407 -23.44 -6.03 26.77
C LEU A 407 -22.68 -6.52 28.01
N VAL A 408 -21.75 -5.71 28.47
CA VAL A 408 -20.94 -5.99 29.65
C VAL A 408 -21.68 -5.57 30.90
N ARG A 409 -21.80 -6.49 31.87
CA ARG A 409 -22.45 -6.23 33.15
C ARG A 409 -21.45 -6.37 34.29
N LEU A 410 -21.31 -5.31 35.09
CA LEU A 410 -20.42 -5.28 36.24
C LEU A 410 -21.17 -4.84 37.51
N ASN A 411 -20.58 -5.17 38.65
CA ASN A 411 -20.88 -4.50 39.91
C ASN A 411 -19.68 -3.64 40.31
N LEU A 412 -19.84 -2.31 40.23
CA LEU A 412 -18.77 -1.32 40.47
C LEU A 412 -18.28 -1.27 41.92
N SER A 413 -19.02 -1.88 42.85
CA SER A 413 -18.56 -2.08 44.23
C SER A 413 -17.54 -3.22 44.37
N VAL A 414 -17.44 -4.09 43.36
CA VAL A 414 -16.59 -5.29 43.38
C VAL A 414 -15.50 -5.22 42.32
N SER A 415 -15.82 -4.86 41.08
CA SER A 415 -14.88 -4.75 39.97
C SER A 415 -15.10 -3.47 39.18
N ARG A 416 -14.00 -2.87 38.72
CA ARG A 416 -13.99 -1.68 37.88
C ARG A 416 -13.25 -1.92 36.56
N SER A 417 -13.11 -3.18 36.16
CA SER A 417 -12.52 -3.56 34.90
C SER A 417 -13.32 -4.67 34.24
N GLY A 418 -13.23 -4.72 32.93
CA GLY A 418 -13.88 -5.72 32.09
C GLY A 418 -13.23 -5.77 30.71
N SER A 419 -13.83 -6.55 29.84
CA SER A 419 -13.49 -6.60 28.42
C SER A 419 -14.75 -6.85 27.62
N PHE A 420 -14.71 -6.46 26.36
CA PHE A 420 -15.71 -6.77 25.35
C PHE A 420 -15.00 -7.03 24.03
N ASP A 421 -15.70 -7.71 23.15
CA ASP A 421 -15.21 -8.03 21.82
C ASP A 421 -15.87 -7.08 20.81
N ILE A 422 -15.11 -6.63 19.82
CA ILE A 422 -15.68 -6.04 18.61
C ILE A 422 -15.66 -7.07 17.48
N SER A 423 -16.75 -7.11 16.73
CA SER A 423 -17.09 -8.17 15.78
C SER A 423 -16.28 -8.07 14.49
N PRO A 424 -16.01 -9.23 13.85
CA PRO A 424 -14.85 -9.40 12.98
C PRO A 424 -14.97 -8.65 11.67
N GLY A 425 -13.90 -7.96 11.32
CA GLY A 425 -13.58 -7.60 9.96
C GLY A 425 -13.23 -8.83 9.09
N PRO A 426 -12.75 -8.60 7.86
CA PRO A 426 -12.29 -9.63 6.93
C PRO A 426 -11.44 -10.80 7.48
N ASP A 427 -10.66 -10.60 8.54
CA ASP A 427 -9.77 -11.60 9.16
C ASP A 427 -10.50 -12.67 9.97
N GLY A 428 -11.78 -12.44 10.30
CA GLY A 428 -12.65 -13.38 10.98
C GLY A 428 -12.39 -13.55 12.47
N SER A 429 -11.51 -12.75 13.08
CA SER A 429 -11.14 -12.83 14.50
C SER A 429 -11.57 -11.57 15.25
N PRO A 430 -12.31 -11.66 16.36
CA PRO A 430 -12.72 -10.48 17.11
C PRO A 430 -11.53 -9.82 17.80
N THR A 431 -11.49 -8.49 17.78
CA THR A 431 -10.55 -7.72 18.61
C THR A 431 -11.09 -7.56 20.03
N VAL A 432 -10.31 -8.05 21.01
CA VAL A 432 -10.67 -7.95 22.44
C VAL A 432 -10.22 -6.59 23.00
N ILE A 433 -11.16 -5.75 23.38
CA ILE A 433 -10.90 -4.47 24.04
C ILE A 433 -11.11 -4.63 25.54
N LYS A 434 -10.06 -4.35 26.31
CA LYS A 434 -10.13 -4.27 27.77
C LYS A 434 -10.45 -2.84 28.19
N PHE A 435 -11.14 -2.71 29.32
CA PHE A 435 -11.42 -1.40 29.88
C PHE A 435 -11.27 -1.37 31.39
N GLN A 436 -11.02 -0.16 31.89
CA GLN A 436 -11.00 0.17 33.31
C GLN A 436 -11.84 1.43 33.56
N ILE A 437 -12.49 1.50 34.72
CA ILE A 437 -13.31 2.64 35.17
C ILE A 437 -12.60 3.33 36.34
N PRO A 438 -11.79 4.37 36.10
CA PRO A 438 -11.11 5.08 37.18
C PRO A 438 -12.08 5.80 38.12
N SER A 439 -13.13 6.41 37.55
CA SER A 439 -14.12 7.19 38.31
C SER A 439 -15.49 7.21 37.63
N TYR A 440 -16.52 7.49 38.42
CA TYR A 440 -17.91 7.59 37.97
C TYR A 440 -18.73 8.39 38.98
N SER A 441 -19.88 8.89 38.55
CA SER A 441 -20.89 9.50 39.41
C SER A 441 -22.26 8.89 39.09
N VAL A 442 -22.85 8.19 40.07
CA VAL A 442 -24.21 7.66 39.94
C VAL A 442 -25.23 8.81 39.92
N THR A 443 -25.03 9.83 40.75
CA THR A 443 -25.96 10.97 40.86
C THR A 443 -25.98 11.83 39.61
N GLU A 444 -24.82 12.00 38.97
CA GLU A 444 -24.67 12.80 37.74
C GLU A 444 -24.66 11.93 36.48
N GLU A 445 -24.90 10.62 36.62
CA GLU A 445 -25.03 9.62 35.56
C GLU A 445 -23.89 9.63 34.52
N TRP A 446 -22.63 9.58 34.97
CA TRP A 446 -21.45 9.51 34.08
C TRP A 446 -20.37 8.55 34.57
N VAL A 447 -19.55 8.07 33.63
CA VAL A 447 -18.33 7.28 33.89
C VAL A 447 -17.13 7.85 33.12
N ARG A 448 -15.93 7.67 33.68
CA ARG A 448 -14.66 7.81 32.94
C ARG A 448 -14.12 6.42 32.65
N LEU A 449 -13.67 6.20 31.42
CA LEU A 449 -13.15 4.92 30.93
C LEU A 449 -11.74 5.08 30.39
N ASP A 450 -10.91 4.06 30.66
CA ASP A 450 -9.67 3.80 29.95
C ASP A 450 -9.85 2.53 29.13
N LEU A 451 -9.46 2.55 27.86
CA LEU A 451 -9.51 1.42 26.93
C LEU A 451 -8.09 0.94 26.58
N MET A 452 -7.96 -0.36 26.42
CA MET A 452 -6.68 -1.04 26.22
C MET A 452 -6.83 -2.18 25.21
N ILE A 453 -5.92 -2.25 24.24
CA ILE A 453 -5.75 -3.40 23.35
C ILE A 453 -4.34 -3.93 23.55
N ASP A 454 -4.22 -5.19 23.95
CA ASP A 454 -2.92 -5.86 24.16
C ASP A 454 -2.57 -6.69 22.93
N TYR A 455 -1.51 -6.31 22.24
CA TYR A 455 -0.85 -7.15 21.25
C TYR A 455 0.14 -8.02 22.01
N GLY A 456 0.00 -9.34 21.88
CA GLY A 456 0.70 -10.36 22.68
C GLY A 456 2.23 -10.28 22.64
N PRO A 457 2.94 -11.27 23.22
CA PRO A 457 4.39 -11.26 23.23
C PRO A 457 4.94 -11.19 21.80
N GLN A 458 5.71 -10.16 21.49
CA GLN A 458 6.40 -9.93 20.22
C GLN A 458 7.86 -10.37 20.36
N PRO A 459 8.23 -11.55 19.82
CA PRO A 459 9.54 -12.17 20.08
C PRO A 459 10.73 -11.37 19.55
N ASP A 460 10.50 -10.58 18.50
CA ASP A 460 11.48 -9.71 17.85
C ASP A 460 11.40 -8.25 18.37
N HIS A 461 10.55 -8.00 19.38
CA HIS A 461 10.29 -6.68 19.93
C HIS A 461 9.73 -5.68 18.89
N SER A 462 9.07 -6.17 17.85
CA SER A 462 8.48 -5.35 16.80
C SER A 462 6.96 -5.58 16.69
N LEU A 463 6.23 -4.60 16.16
CA LEU A 463 4.81 -4.70 15.86
C LEU A 463 4.54 -4.04 14.51
N ASN A 464 4.15 -4.83 13.52
CA ASN A 464 3.78 -4.34 12.21
C ASN A 464 2.32 -3.86 12.22
N LEU A 465 2.14 -2.55 12.23
CA LEU A 465 0.83 -1.92 12.29
C LEU A 465 0.05 -2.00 10.98
N THR A 466 0.71 -2.43 9.91
CA THR A 466 0.09 -2.64 8.60
C THR A 466 -0.36 -4.09 8.37
N ASP A 467 0.06 -5.02 9.23
CA ASP A 467 -0.33 -6.43 9.13
C ASP A 467 -1.59 -6.68 9.96
N THR A 468 -2.73 -6.88 9.28
CA THR A 468 -4.00 -7.21 9.92
C THR A 468 -3.94 -8.51 10.73
N GLY A 469 -3.02 -9.42 10.40
CA GLY A 469 -2.80 -10.63 11.20
C GLY A 469 -2.11 -10.37 12.55
N GLU A 470 -1.43 -9.23 12.71
CA GLU A 470 -0.79 -8.84 13.97
C GLU A 470 -1.65 -7.89 14.81
N VAL A 471 -2.25 -6.88 14.17
CA VAL A 471 -3.00 -5.83 14.88
C VAL A 471 -4.52 -5.93 14.79
N GLY A 472 -5.04 -6.89 14.01
CA GLY A 472 -6.47 -6.99 13.70
C GLY A 472 -6.90 -5.96 12.65
N ASP A 473 -7.98 -6.24 11.94
CA ASP A 473 -8.57 -5.34 10.94
C ASP A 473 -9.72 -4.47 11.46
N ASP A 474 -10.18 -4.74 12.68
CA ASP A 474 -11.21 -3.96 13.38
C ASP A 474 -10.67 -2.60 13.89
N VAL A 475 -9.35 -2.47 13.98
CA VAL A 475 -8.64 -1.30 14.50
C VAL A 475 -8.05 -0.49 13.34
N ASN A 476 -8.40 0.80 13.30
CA ASN A 476 -7.95 1.77 12.31
C ASN A 476 -7.04 2.88 12.94
N PRO A 477 -5.82 2.57 13.42
CA PRO A 477 -4.89 3.57 13.99
C PRO A 477 -4.15 4.49 12.97
N TRP A 478 -4.54 4.54 11.70
CA TRP A 478 -3.60 4.60 10.56
C TRP A 478 -2.92 5.93 10.22
N ASN A 479 -3.27 7.06 10.85
CA ASN A 479 -2.61 8.33 10.49
C ASN A 479 -1.49 8.74 11.46
N ASP A 480 -1.59 8.37 12.74
CA ASP A 480 -0.70 8.92 13.77
C ASP A 480 0.16 7.90 14.50
N VAL A 481 -0.05 6.60 14.34
CA VAL A 481 0.79 5.60 15.04
C VAL A 481 2.06 5.26 14.24
N GLY A 482 1.99 5.22 12.91
CA GLY A 482 3.10 4.76 12.04
C GLY A 482 2.83 3.42 11.37
N LEU A 483 3.82 2.86 10.68
CA LEU A 483 3.74 1.59 9.94
C LEU A 483 4.31 0.40 10.73
N LEU A 484 5.38 0.65 11.48
CA LEU A 484 6.10 -0.35 12.29
C LEU A 484 6.54 0.33 13.58
N ILE A 485 6.41 -0.37 14.71
CA ILE A 485 7.03 0.05 15.97
C ILE A 485 8.01 -1.02 16.41
N GLU A 486 9.25 -0.63 16.72
CA GLU A 486 10.28 -1.51 17.25
C GLU A 486 10.78 -0.99 18.59
N ALA A 487 10.90 -1.87 19.58
CA ALA A 487 11.47 -1.55 20.88
C ALA A 487 12.92 -2.03 20.99
N GLN A 488 13.85 -1.09 21.11
CA GLN A 488 15.28 -1.40 21.20
C GLN A 488 15.94 -0.63 22.36
N GLY A 489 16.53 -1.36 23.31
CA GLY A 489 17.34 -0.75 24.37
C GLY A 489 16.59 0.27 25.25
N GLY A 490 15.28 0.05 25.49
CA GLY A 490 14.44 0.95 26.29
C GLY A 490 13.95 2.19 25.53
N LYS A 491 13.99 2.14 24.19
CA LYS A 491 13.54 3.19 23.29
C LYS A 491 12.56 2.61 22.28
N LEU A 492 11.66 3.44 21.77
CA LEU A 492 10.76 3.09 20.69
C LEU A 492 11.19 3.76 19.39
N TRP A 493 11.27 2.96 18.33
CA TRP A 493 11.36 3.44 16.97
C TRP A 493 10.00 3.30 16.30
N VAL A 494 9.49 4.39 15.75
CA VAL A 494 8.22 4.44 15.04
C VAL A 494 8.48 4.80 13.59
N VAL A 495 8.28 3.84 12.69
CA VAL A 495 8.42 4.03 11.24
C VAL A 495 7.24 4.81 10.71
N ARG A 496 7.49 5.91 10.00
CA ARG A 496 6.45 6.81 9.47
C ARG A 496 6.32 6.77 7.95
N THR A 497 7.24 6.09 7.28
CA THR A 497 7.33 6.06 5.81
C THR A 497 7.47 4.64 5.32
N GLN A 498 6.88 4.35 4.16
CA GLN A 498 7.14 3.11 3.43
C GLN A 498 8.62 3.03 3.08
N ARG A 499 9.09 1.83 2.71
CA ARG A 499 10.47 1.62 2.28
C ARG A 499 10.81 2.57 1.13
N ILE A 500 11.79 3.44 1.34
CA ILE A 500 12.29 4.37 0.32
C ILE A 500 13.51 3.75 -0.32
N LEU A 501 13.48 3.59 -1.64
CA LEU A 501 14.64 3.19 -2.43
C LEU A 501 15.41 4.44 -2.83
N VAL A 502 16.62 4.57 -2.32
CA VAL A 502 17.53 5.66 -2.68
C VAL A 502 18.57 5.12 -3.64
N PRO A 503 18.65 5.67 -4.87
CA PRO A 503 19.69 5.27 -5.79
C PRO A 503 21.07 5.65 -5.25
N PHE A 504 21.97 4.66 -5.21
CA PHE A 504 23.37 4.90 -4.94
C PHE A 504 24.00 5.43 -6.23
N CYS A 505 24.19 6.74 -6.29
CA CYS A 505 24.92 7.36 -7.38
C CYS A 505 26.43 7.19 -7.13
N GLU A 506 27.04 6.13 -7.67
CA GLU A 506 28.49 6.14 -7.92
C GLU A 506 28.80 7.34 -8.84
N GLY A 507 29.49 8.35 -8.31
CA GLY A 507 29.75 9.62 -8.98
C GLY A 507 29.74 10.86 -8.08
N LEU A 508 29.15 10.78 -6.88
CA LEU A 508 29.35 11.76 -5.80
C LEU A 508 30.59 11.45 -4.94
N VAL A 509 31.13 10.24 -5.07
CA VAL A 509 32.52 9.94 -4.75
C VAL A 509 33.32 10.38 -5.96
N LYS A 510 33.93 11.56 -5.91
CA LYS A 510 35.08 11.80 -6.77
C LYS A 510 36.09 10.74 -6.40
N ASP A 511 36.30 9.78 -7.30
CA ASP A 511 37.58 9.10 -7.37
C ASP A 511 38.64 10.15 -7.73
N SER A 512 39.09 10.89 -6.72
CA SER A 512 40.39 11.52 -6.73
C SER A 512 41.44 10.43 -6.46
N LEU A 513 41.59 9.58 -7.48
CA LEU A 513 42.81 8.95 -8.00
C LEU A 513 43.70 8.11 -7.04
N VAL A 514 44.11 6.95 -7.59
CA VAL A 514 45.48 6.38 -7.59
C VAL A 514 46.21 6.28 -6.25
#